data_AF-A0A9E5BLB0-F1
#
_entry.id   AF-A0A9E5BLB0-F1
#
_cell.length_a   1.000
_cell.length_b   1.000
_cell.length_c   1.000
_cell.angle_alpha   90.00
_cell.angle_beta   90.00
_cell.angle_gamma   90.00
#
_symmetry.space_group_name_H-M   'P 1'
#
loop_
_entity.id
_entity.type
_entity.pdbx_description
1 polymer ?
#
loop_
_entity_poly.entity_id
_entity_poly.type
_entity_poly.pdbx_seq_one_letter_code
_entity_poly.pdbx_strand_id
1 'polypeptide(L)'
;YPPSVFARMPELVERVGNGANPDGSITAFYTVLLEGDDTNDPVADTARGILDGHFFLSRELADSGHYPAIDIEKSISRVMPKVSTREHLMSARRVKQLYSRYMRGRDLVSMGAYVAGSDPELDAALQMWPKIKQFLQQDMDDRVPMPETLLELDAIAPSQTEASANPNPAFQNIRRV
;
A
#
# COMPACT_ATOMS: atom_id res chain seq x y z
N TYR A 1 3.64 13.96 -27.11
CA TYR A 1 4.92 14.56 -26.69
C TYR A 1 6.00 14.32 -27.75
N PRO A 2 6.82 15.33 -28.12
CA PRO A 2 7.97 15.11 -29.01
C PRO A 2 9.02 14.17 -28.39
N PRO A 3 9.80 13.41 -29.18
CA PRO A 3 10.83 12.50 -28.68
C PRO A 3 11.86 13.13 -27.74
N SER A 4 12.15 14.43 -27.92
CA SER A 4 13.11 15.18 -27.12
C SER A 4 12.73 15.29 -25.63
N VAL A 5 11.44 15.19 -25.30
CA VAL A 5 10.97 15.20 -23.90
C VAL A 5 11.50 13.97 -23.17
N PHE A 6 11.34 12.79 -23.76
CA PHE A 6 11.73 11.52 -23.16
C PHE A 6 13.25 11.34 -23.06
N ALA A 7 14.02 12.00 -23.93
CA ALA A 7 15.48 12.04 -23.81
C ALA A 7 15.95 12.91 -22.63
N ARG A 8 15.24 14.00 -22.31
CA ARG A 8 15.61 14.94 -21.24
C ARG A 8 15.21 14.48 -19.84
N MET A 9 14.19 13.63 -19.71
CA MET A 9 13.73 13.16 -18.40
C MET A 9 14.81 12.37 -17.64
N PRO A 10 15.49 11.37 -18.23
CA PRO A 10 16.63 10.69 -17.59
C PRO A 10 17.75 11.66 -17.21
N GLU A 11 18.14 12.56 -18.11
CA GLU A 11 19.21 13.54 -17.87
C GLU A 11 18.95 14.41 -16.62
N LEU A 12 17.68 14.73 -16.34
CA LEU A 12 17.29 15.46 -15.14
C LEU A 12 17.36 14.58 -13.89
N VAL A 13 16.78 13.37 -13.97
CA VAL A 13 16.64 12.46 -12.83
C VAL A 13 17.99 11.92 -12.36
N GLU A 14 18.89 11.58 -13.27
CA GLU A 14 20.21 10.98 -12.98
C GLU A 14 21.18 11.92 -12.24
N ARG A 15 20.84 13.21 -12.13
CA ARG A 15 21.64 14.18 -11.35
C ARG A 15 21.44 14.05 -9.83
N VAL A 16 20.42 13.31 -9.41
CA VAL A 16 20.06 13.09 -8.01
C VAL A 16 20.56 11.73 -7.56
N GLY A 17 21.02 11.64 -6.32
CA GLY A 17 21.45 10.37 -5.71
C GLY A 17 22.46 10.59 -4.60
N ASN A 18 23.11 9.49 -4.21
CA ASN A 18 24.23 9.54 -3.28
C ASN A 18 25.46 10.10 -4.00
N GLY A 19 26.09 11.11 -3.40
CA GLY A 19 27.26 11.77 -3.96
C GLY A 19 28.54 10.94 -3.78
N ALA A 20 29.63 11.42 -4.41
CA ALA A 20 30.96 10.86 -4.19
C ALA A 20 31.47 11.10 -2.75
N ASN A 21 30.95 12.12 -2.08
CA ASN A 21 31.13 12.30 -0.65
C ASN A 21 30.18 11.35 0.10
N PRO A 22 30.67 10.44 0.96
CA PRO A 22 29.84 9.52 1.74
C PRO A 22 28.75 10.20 2.58
N ASP A 23 29.00 11.45 2.99
CA ASP A 23 28.08 12.23 3.83
C ASP A 23 27.07 13.08 3.03
N GLY A 24 27.18 13.06 1.69
CA GLY A 24 26.33 13.87 0.81
C GLY A 24 25.33 13.02 0.04
N SER A 25 24.04 13.31 0.19
CA SER A 25 23.00 12.70 -0.64
C SER A 25 21.93 13.73 -1.02
N ILE A 26 21.29 13.50 -2.16
CA ILE A 26 20.10 14.24 -2.58
C ILE A 26 18.99 13.21 -2.78
N THR A 27 17.87 13.40 -2.08
CA THR A 27 16.61 12.67 -2.33
C THR A 27 15.62 13.63 -2.97
N ALA A 28 15.02 13.24 -4.09
CA ALA A 28 14.09 14.09 -4.82
C ALA A 28 12.72 13.43 -4.99
N PHE A 29 11.69 14.28 -5.01
CA PHE A 29 10.35 13.92 -5.43
C PHE A 29 10.01 14.69 -6.71
N TYR A 30 9.54 13.97 -7.72
CA TYR A 30 9.12 14.54 -8.99
C TYR A 30 7.61 14.40 -9.11
N THR A 31 6.90 15.52 -9.13
CA THR A 31 5.45 15.53 -9.31
C THR A 31 5.11 15.40 -10.79
N VAL A 32 4.31 14.40 -11.13
CA VAL A 32 3.72 14.23 -12.46
C VAL A 32 2.22 14.45 -12.33
N LEU A 33 1.69 15.41 -13.09
CA LEU A 33 0.26 15.68 -13.15
C LEU A 33 -0.35 14.82 -14.26
N LEU A 34 -1.32 13.98 -13.90
CA LEU A 34 -2.09 13.20 -14.85
C LEU A 34 -3.39 13.94 -15.21
N GLU A 35 -3.78 13.88 -16.48
CA GLU A 35 -5.13 14.32 -16.89
C GLU A 35 -6.15 13.26 -16.44
N GLY A 36 -6.67 13.43 -15.22
CA GLY A 36 -7.54 12.44 -14.59
C GLY A 36 -6.77 11.22 -14.07
N ASP A 37 -7.41 10.06 -14.01
CA ASP A 37 -6.80 8.79 -13.56
C ASP A 37 -6.19 7.98 -14.72
N ASP A 38 -5.88 8.62 -15.85
CA ASP A 38 -5.33 7.93 -17.02
C ASP A 38 -3.89 7.46 -16.75
N THR A 39 -3.74 6.17 -16.51
CA THR A 39 -2.45 5.52 -16.27
C THR A 39 -1.60 5.41 -17.54
N ASN A 40 -2.17 5.66 -18.73
CA ASN A 40 -1.52 5.53 -20.02
C ASN A 40 -0.81 6.82 -20.50
N ASP A 41 -0.72 7.85 -19.65
CA ASP A 41 0.06 9.02 -19.96
C ASP A 41 1.55 8.64 -20.21
N PRO A 42 2.13 8.98 -21.38
CA PRO A 42 3.51 8.64 -21.71
C PRO A 42 4.58 9.22 -20.77
N VAL A 43 4.33 10.40 -20.19
CA VAL A 43 5.25 11.02 -19.22
C VAL A 43 5.22 10.25 -17.91
N ALA A 44 4.04 9.85 -17.45
CA ALA A 44 3.87 9.01 -16.28
C ALA A 44 4.54 7.65 -16.45
N ASP A 45 4.39 7.02 -17.62
CA ASP A 45 5.03 5.75 -17.93
C ASP A 45 6.56 5.87 -17.93
N THR A 46 7.08 6.91 -18.60
CA THR A 46 8.53 7.20 -18.60
C THR A 46 9.05 7.45 -17.19
N ALA A 47 8.35 8.25 -16.39
CA ALA A 47 8.70 8.52 -14.99
C ALA A 47 8.74 7.24 -14.15
N ARG A 48 7.74 6.36 -14.29
CA ARG A 48 7.75 5.04 -13.62
C ARG A 48 8.90 4.16 -14.10
N GLY A 49 9.34 4.29 -15.35
CA GLY A 49 10.49 3.57 -15.89
C GLY A 49 11.80 3.98 -15.19
N ILE A 50 12.04 5.28 -15.06
CA ILE A 50 13.32 5.86 -14.64
C ILE A 50 13.45 6.13 -13.14
N LEU A 51 12.34 6.24 -12.40
CA LEU A 51 12.35 6.52 -10.96
C LEU A 51 12.41 5.24 -10.11
N ASP A 52 12.95 5.37 -8.90
CA ASP A 52 13.05 4.30 -7.91
C ASP A 52 11.73 3.99 -7.17
N GLY A 53 10.65 4.64 -7.54
CA GLY A 53 9.35 4.47 -6.91
C GLY A 53 8.39 5.60 -7.27
N HIS A 54 7.18 5.53 -6.75
CA HIS A 54 6.19 6.58 -6.87
C HIS A 54 5.13 6.44 -5.79
N PHE A 55 4.58 7.60 -5.41
CA PHE A 55 3.32 7.70 -4.68
C PHE A 55 2.22 8.04 -5.69
N PHE A 56 1.17 7.23 -5.72
CA PHE A 56 -0.01 7.50 -6.52
C PHE A 56 -1.07 8.14 -5.61
N LEU A 57 -1.51 9.35 -5.96
CA LEU A 57 -2.57 10.04 -5.23
C LEU A 57 -3.92 9.74 -5.88
N SER A 58 -4.83 9.14 -5.12
CA SER A 58 -6.15 8.74 -5.61
C SER A 58 -7.19 9.83 -5.38
N ARG A 59 -7.92 10.17 -6.45
CA ARG A 59 -9.09 11.06 -6.35
C ARG A 59 -10.18 10.47 -5.45
N GLU A 60 -10.43 9.17 -5.55
CA GLU A 60 -11.44 8.49 -4.72
C GLU A 60 -11.13 8.63 -3.22
N LEU A 61 -9.86 8.48 -2.82
CA LEU A 61 -9.44 8.68 -1.43
C LEU A 61 -9.66 10.14 -1.00
N ALA A 62 -9.24 11.10 -1.82
CA ALA A 62 -9.41 12.52 -1.55
C ALA A 62 -10.88 12.93 -1.40
N ASP A 63 -11.75 12.47 -2.31
CA ASP A 63 -13.20 12.75 -2.30
C ASP A 63 -13.89 12.13 -1.07
N SER A 64 -13.35 11.03 -0.53
CA SER A 64 -13.83 10.40 0.70
C SER A 64 -13.29 11.03 2.00
N GLY A 65 -12.50 12.10 1.90
CA GLY A 65 -11.87 12.76 3.04
C GLY A 65 -10.67 12.01 3.62
N HIS A 66 -10.06 11.09 2.86
CA HIS A 66 -8.88 10.35 3.29
C HIS A 66 -7.60 11.08 2.88
N TYR A 67 -6.86 11.59 3.88
CA TYR A 67 -5.60 12.31 3.68
C TYR A 67 -4.48 11.77 4.58
N PRO A 68 -3.24 11.64 4.05
CA PRO A 68 -2.85 11.84 2.66
C PRO A 68 -3.51 10.83 1.70
N ALA A 69 -3.95 11.27 0.52
CA ALA A 69 -4.73 10.46 -0.41
C ALA A 69 -3.90 9.42 -1.20
N ILE A 70 -3.01 8.69 -0.51
CA ILE A 70 -2.05 7.78 -1.13
C ILE A 70 -2.70 6.41 -1.37
N ASP A 71 -2.76 6.01 -2.64
CA ASP A 71 -3.15 4.66 -3.04
C ASP A 71 -1.95 3.71 -2.84
N ILE A 72 -1.98 2.94 -1.74
CA ILE A 72 -0.89 2.02 -1.42
C ILE A 72 -0.81 0.79 -2.34
N GLU A 73 -1.87 0.48 -3.10
CA GLU A 73 -1.82 -0.59 -4.10
C GLU A 73 -1.04 -0.15 -5.33
N LYS A 74 -1.36 1.04 -5.83
CA LYS A 74 -0.73 1.66 -7.00
C LYS A 74 0.64 2.25 -6.70
N SER A 75 0.98 2.53 -5.44
CA SER A 75 2.28 3.05 -5.04
C SER A 75 3.33 1.96 -4.83
N ILE A 76 4.61 2.31 -5.03
CA ILE A 76 5.75 1.41 -4.83
C ILE A 76 7.02 2.17 -4.47
N SER A 77 7.86 1.57 -3.62
CA SER A 77 9.26 1.93 -3.43
C SER A 77 10.14 0.73 -3.81
N ARG A 78 10.97 0.86 -4.85
CA ARG A 78 11.88 -0.20 -5.33
C ARG A 78 13.07 -0.41 -4.40
N VAL A 79 13.40 0.60 -3.59
CA VAL A 79 14.50 0.54 -2.62
C VAL A 79 14.08 -0.08 -1.28
N MET A 80 12.78 -0.14 -0.97
CA MET A 80 12.26 -0.67 0.31
C MET A 80 12.88 -2.02 0.73
N PRO A 81 13.02 -3.04 -0.15
CA PRO A 81 13.62 -4.31 0.25
C PRO A 81 15.10 -4.23 0.65
N LYS A 82 15.79 -3.15 0.29
CA LYS A 82 17.22 -2.93 0.58
C LYS A 82 17.44 -2.08 1.84
N VAL A 83 16.43 -1.31 2.26
CA VAL A 83 16.54 -0.34 3.37
C VAL A 83 15.68 -0.68 4.58
N SER A 84 14.88 -1.74 4.50
CA SER A 84 14.00 -2.21 5.56
C SER A 84 14.45 -3.56 6.12
N THR A 85 14.13 -3.83 7.39
CA THR A 85 14.26 -5.16 7.97
C THR A 85 13.26 -6.13 7.33
N ARG A 86 13.50 -7.44 7.52
CA ARG A 86 12.60 -8.48 7.01
C ARG A 86 11.23 -8.39 7.66
N GLU A 87 11.19 -8.13 8.96
CA GLU A 87 9.99 -8.02 9.78
C GLU A 87 9.12 -6.86 9.27
N HIS A 88 9.70 -5.65 9.14
CA HIS A 88 9.02 -4.49 8.56
C HIS A 88 8.45 -4.82 7.17
N LEU A 89 9.24 -5.43 6.29
CA LEU A 89 8.79 -5.76 4.94
C LEU A 89 7.61 -6.76 4.95
N MET A 90 7.61 -7.73 5.88
CA MET A 90 6.54 -8.69 6.03
C MET A 90 5.26 -8.05 6.56
N SER A 91 5.36 -7.17 7.57
CA SER A 91 4.22 -6.44 8.12
C SER A 91 3.58 -5.52 7.07
N ALA A 92 4.39 -4.76 6.34
CA ALA A 92 3.92 -3.91 5.24
C ALA A 92 3.20 -4.71 4.14
N ARG A 93 3.74 -5.89 3.78
CA ARG A 93 3.09 -6.79 2.81
C ARG A 93 1.76 -7.32 3.33
N ARG A 94 1.68 -7.69 4.61
CA ARG A 94 0.43 -8.18 5.22
C ARG A 94 -0.64 -7.11 5.22
N VAL A 95 -0.30 -5.87 5.60
CA VAL A 95 -1.24 -4.74 5.55
C VAL A 95 -1.72 -4.48 4.12
N LYS A 96 -0.81 -4.48 3.13
CA LYS A 96 -1.19 -4.32 1.72
C LYS A 96 -2.10 -5.45 1.22
N GLN A 97 -1.90 -6.69 1.67
CA GLN A 97 -2.78 -7.83 1.35
C GLN A 97 -4.19 -7.64 1.93
N LEU A 98 -4.29 -7.25 3.21
CA LEU A 98 -5.57 -7.00 3.88
C LEU A 98 -6.30 -5.83 3.23
N TYR A 99 -5.61 -4.72 2.97
CA TYR A 99 -6.15 -3.58 2.22
C TYR A 99 -6.72 -4.03 0.87
N SER A 100 -5.94 -4.80 0.10
CA SER A 100 -6.37 -5.31 -1.21
C SER A 100 -7.57 -6.23 -1.14
N ARG A 101 -7.63 -7.08 -0.12
CA ARG A 101 -8.76 -7.99 0.08
C ARG A 101 -10.02 -7.20 0.44
N TYR A 102 -9.90 -6.22 1.34
CA TYR A 102 -10.99 -5.31 1.69
C TYR A 102 -11.51 -4.56 0.46
N MET A 103 -10.64 -3.92 -0.31
CA MET A 103 -11.05 -3.12 -1.48
C MET A 103 -11.81 -3.94 -2.51
N ARG A 104 -11.40 -5.19 -2.76
CA ARG A 104 -12.11 -6.10 -3.67
C ARG A 104 -13.42 -6.67 -3.11
N GLY A 105 -13.60 -6.65 -1.79
CA GLY A 105 -14.76 -7.24 -1.10
C GLY A 105 -15.80 -6.21 -0.63
N ARG A 106 -15.43 -4.93 -0.50
CA ARG A 106 -16.26 -3.90 0.15
C ARG A 106 -17.63 -3.73 -0.51
N ASP A 107 -17.75 -3.92 -1.82
CA ASP A 107 -19.01 -3.77 -2.56
C ASP A 107 -19.97 -4.93 -2.23
N LEU A 108 -19.46 -6.17 -2.19
CA LEU A 108 -20.23 -7.34 -1.78
C LEU A 108 -20.74 -7.21 -0.35
N VAL A 109 -19.91 -6.66 0.53
CA VAL A 109 -20.27 -6.40 1.94
C VAL A 109 -21.33 -5.31 2.02
N SER A 110 -21.17 -4.21 1.27
CA SER A 110 -22.12 -3.08 1.26
C SER A 110 -23.50 -3.47 0.70
N MET A 111 -23.56 -4.42 -0.23
CA MET A 111 -24.81 -4.98 -0.74
C MET A 111 -25.44 -6.04 0.18
N GLY A 112 -24.78 -6.43 1.27
CA GLY A 112 -25.22 -7.52 2.15
C GLY A 112 -25.10 -8.91 1.53
N ALA A 113 -24.34 -9.06 0.45
CA ALA A 113 -24.14 -10.32 -0.26
C ALA A 113 -22.98 -11.17 0.31
N TYR A 114 -22.25 -10.65 1.29
CA TYR A 114 -21.15 -11.34 1.95
C TYR A 114 -21.62 -12.10 3.20
N VAL A 115 -21.14 -13.34 3.37
CA VAL A 115 -21.41 -14.18 4.54
C VAL A 115 -20.11 -14.37 5.32
N ALA A 116 -20.11 -13.95 6.59
CA ALA A 116 -18.97 -14.11 7.48
C ALA A 116 -18.54 -15.59 7.59
N GLY A 117 -17.22 -15.85 7.60
CA GLY A 117 -16.63 -17.19 7.62
C GLY A 117 -16.49 -17.85 6.24
N SER A 118 -17.05 -17.26 5.18
CA SER A 118 -16.88 -17.80 3.82
C SER A 118 -15.51 -17.50 3.22
N ASP A 119 -14.86 -16.44 3.69
CA ASP A 119 -13.50 -16.06 3.30
C ASP A 119 -12.73 -15.53 4.52
N PRO A 120 -11.86 -16.36 5.13
CA PRO A 120 -11.08 -15.97 6.30
C PRO A 120 -10.19 -14.74 6.07
N GLU A 121 -9.72 -14.51 4.84
CA GLU A 121 -8.90 -13.35 4.51
C GLU A 121 -9.73 -12.08 4.39
N LEU A 122 -10.94 -12.16 3.82
CA LEU A 122 -11.86 -11.02 3.79
C LEU A 122 -12.38 -10.71 5.20
N ASP A 123 -12.64 -11.72 6.03
CA ASP A 123 -12.99 -11.53 7.44
C ASP A 123 -11.89 -10.79 8.20
N ALA A 124 -10.64 -11.23 8.07
CA ALA A 124 -9.49 -10.57 8.67
C ALA A 124 -9.34 -9.12 8.17
N ALA A 125 -9.55 -8.90 6.87
CA ALA A 125 -9.49 -7.58 6.27
C ALA A 125 -10.59 -6.65 6.79
N LEU A 126 -11.82 -7.14 6.92
CA LEU A 126 -12.94 -6.39 7.48
C LEU A 126 -12.71 -6.03 8.95
N GLN A 127 -12.18 -6.97 9.74
CA GLN A 127 -11.84 -6.75 11.14
C GLN A 127 -10.75 -5.69 11.30
N MET A 128 -9.73 -5.73 10.44
CA MET A 128 -8.57 -4.83 10.55
C MET A 128 -8.78 -3.48 9.84
N TRP A 129 -9.79 -3.38 8.97
CA TRP A 129 -10.03 -2.20 8.15
C TRP A 129 -10.08 -0.88 8.91
N PRO A 130 -10.78 -0.74 10.06
CA PRO A 130 -10.80 0.52 10.79
C PRO A 130 -9.40 0.98 11.22
N LYS A 131 -8.55 0.04 11.64
CA LYS A 131 -7.17 0.33 12.08
C LYS A 131 -6.27 0.65 10.90
N ILE A 132 -6.38 -0.10 9.80
CA ILE A 132 -5.64 0.19 8.56
C ILE A 132 -6.03 1.56 8.03
N LYS A 133 -7.32 1.89 7.99
CA LYS A 133 -7.81 3.18 7.52
C LYS A 133 -7.25 4.32 8.38
N GLN A 134 -7.22 4.16 9.70
CA GLN A 134 -6.65 5.15 10.61
C GLN A 134 -5.14 5.29 10.42
N PHE A 135 -4.39 4.19 10.33
CA PHE A 135 -2.94 4.19 10.12
C PHE A 135 -2.51 4.89 8.83
N LEU A 136 -3.33 4.81 7.78
CA LEU A 136 -3.06 5.46 6.50
C LEU A 136 -3.45 6.95 6.47
N GLN A 137 -4.16 7.44 7.49
CA GLN A 137 -4.54 8.85 7.61
C GLN A 137 -3.63 9.58 8.58
N GLN A 138 -3.29 10.82 8.24
CA GLN A 138 -2.43 11.67 9.07
C GLN A 138 -2.76 13.13 8.79
N ASP A 139 -2.95 13.93 9.85
CA ASP A 139 -3.16 15.37 9.71
C ASP A 139 -1.85 16.07 9.30
N MET A 140 -1.96 17.25 8.67
CA MET A 140 -0.79 17.95 8.12
C MET A 140 0.24 18.35 9.19
N ASP A 141 -0.22 18.60 10.41
CA ASP A 141 0.61 19.03 11.53
C ASP A 141 1.12 17.86 12.38
N ASP A 142 0.62 16.65 12.11
CA ASP A 142 1.05 15.44 12.81
C ASP A 142 2.40 14.97 12.32
N ARG A 143 3.21 14.47 13.25
CA ARG A 143 4.51 13.84 12.96
C ARG A 143 4.61 12.54 13.71
N VAL A 144 4.76 11.45 12.96
CA VAL A 144 4.98 10.11 13.53
C VAL A 144 6.43 9.70 13.23
N PRO A 145 7.29 9.57 14.26
CA PRO A 145 8.64 9.05 14.11
C PRO A 145 8.64 7.59 13.61
N MET A 146 9.67 7.23 12.84
CA MET A 146 9.81 5.87 12.28
C MET A 146 9.63 4.72 13.29
N PRO A 147 10.19 4.78 14.53
CA PRO A 147 9.98 3.71 15.50
C PRO A 147 8.51 3.53 15.89
N GLU A 148 7.74 4.62 16.00
CA GLU A 148 6.32 4.60 16.32
C GLU A 148 5.51 4.06 15.13
N THR A 149 5.82 4.51 13.91
CA THR A 149 5.21 3.99 12.68
C THR A 149 5.38 2.47 12.54
N LEU A 150 6.57 1.94 12.88
CA LEU A 150 6.84 0.51 12.82
C LEU A 150 6.04 -0.28 13.86
N LEU A 151 5.91 0.24 15.08
CA LEU A 151 5.11 -0.39 16.13
C LEU A 151 3.63 -0.44 15.74
N GLU A 152 3.10 0.66 15.20
CA GLU A 152 1.72 0.72 14.72
C GLU A 152 1.49 -0.23 13.54
N LEU A 153 2.43 -0.28 12.59
CA LEU A 153 2.39 -1.17 11.44
C LEU A 153 2.32 -2.64 11.88
N ASP A 154 3.17 -3.04 12.82
CA ASP A 154 3.21 -4.41 13.34
C ASP A 154 1.89 -4.76 14.07
N ALA A 155 1.32 -3.80 14.81
CA ALA A 155 0.06 -3.99 15.53
C ALA A 155 -1.16 -4.22 14.61
N ILE A 156 -1.10 -3.77 13.36
CA ILE A 156 -2.16 -3.92 12.36
C ILE A 156 -1.85 -5.00 11.30
N ALA A 157 -0.74 -5.72 11.46
CA ALA A 157 -0.29 -6.78 10.55
C ALA A 157 -0.45 -8.19 11.18
N PRO A 158 -1.68 -8.70 11.39
CA PRO A 158 -1.89 -9.97 12.06
C PRO A 158 -1.20 -11.12 11.30
N SER A 159 -0.45 -11.93 12.03
CA SER A 159 0.18 -13.15 11.52
C SER A 159 -0.88 -14.13 11.00
N GLN A 160 -0.65 -14.72 9.82
CA GLN A 160 -1.57 -15.67 9.18
C GLN A 160 -1.88 -16.92 10.03
N THR A 161 -1.17 -17.13 11.14
CA THR A 161 -1.29 -18.28 12.03
C THR A 161 -2.60 -18.33 12.82
N GLU A 162 -3.30 -17.22 13.03
CA GLU A 162 -4.51 -17.21 13.87
C GLU A 162 -5.81 -17.56 13.11
N ALA A 163 -5.83 -17.42 11.78
CA ALA A 163 -7.05 -17.63 10.98
C ALA A 163 -7.37 -19.11 10.68
N SER A 164 -6.44 -20.04 10.94
CA SER A 164 -6.64 -21.48 10.69
C SER A 164 -6.95 -22.31 11.95
N ALA A 165 -7.01 -21.69 13.13
CA ALA A 165 -7.11 -22.39 14.41
C ALA A 165 -8.55 -22.70 14.88
N ASN A 166 -9.59 -22.46 14.06
CA ASN A 166 -10.97 -22.76 14.44
C ASN A 166 -11.65 -23.72 13.46
N PRO A 167 -11.37 -25.04 13.52
CA PRO A 167 -12.24 -26.01 12.89
C PRO A 167 -13.57 -26.05 13.65
N ASN A 168 -14.60 -25.51 13.00
CA ASN A 168 -16.00 -25.57 13.41
C ASN A 168 -16.37 -26.96 14.00
N PRO A 169 -16.85 -27.07 15.26
CA PRO A 169 -17.15 -28.36 15.89
C PRO A 169 -18.44 -29.04 15.37
N ALA A 170 -19.07 -28.52 14.31
CA ALA A 170 -20.42 -28.93 13.91
C ALA A 170 -20.54 -30.21 13.04
N PHE A 171 -19.46 -30.94 12.72
CA PHE A 171 -19.56 -32.12 11.82
C PHE A 171 -18.93 -33.43 12.35
N GLN A 172 -18.85 -33.64 13.67
CA GLN A 172 -18.31 -34.91 14.23
C GLN A 172 -19.34 -36.02 14.53
N ASN A 173 -20.60 -35.94 14.11
CA ASN A 173 -21.62 -36.92 14.52
C ASN A 173 -22.43 -37.60 13.40
N ILE A 174 -21.81 -38.00 12.29
CA ILE A 174 -22.43 -38.98 11.38
C ILE A 174 -21.37 -39.94 10.82
N ARG A 175 -21.06 -41.00 11.57
CA ARG A 175 -20.76 -42.37 11.08
C ARG A 175 -20.45 -43.31 12.25
N ARG A 176 -21.51 -43.84 12.84
CA ARG A 176 -21.53 -45.18 13.45
C ARG A 176 -22.89 -45.81 13.15
N VAL A 177 -22.94 -46.60 12.08
CA VAL A 177 -23.74 -47.82 11.95
C VAL A 177 -22.90 -48.78 11.15
#